data_AF-A0A2L2BS47-F1
#
_entry.id   AF-A0A2L2BS47-F1
#
_cell.length_a   1.000
_cell.length_b   1.000
_cell.length_c   1.000
_cell.angle_alpha   90.00
_cell.angle_beta   90.00
_cell.angle_gamma   90.00
#
_symmetry.space_group_name_H-M   'P 1'
#
loop_
_entity.id
_entity.type
_entity.pdbx_description
1 polymer ?
#
loop_
_entity_poly.entity_id
_entity_poly.type
_entity_poly.pdbx_seq_one_letter_code
_entity_poly.pdbx_strand_id
1 'polypeptide(L)'
;MSTRTVRKRTQYVVALSAVTTLALSACAGATGGGGDTGSTDSGIETAEGTVEERAEQYIDQYFADSVLTKEEQMEELMWFVEAAEPYAGMDVSVLSENIPTHAYESEVLAAVFSDLTGINLTHSLMGEGEVMEIISTEIQTRTSVYDGYVNDTDSIGGHQRGDYIYPISTLLESSPTLPTLDIDDFIGLSFGTGSDGVIYQLPDQQFANLYWFRYDWFSDPDIQQQFEDIYGYPLGVPVNWSAYEDIAVFFSTQVNGDGTIDGEEVFGHMDYGAKHFSLGWRFTDAWLSMAGNGDTVFDPETGERTPNGIPVDEWGIRVENCSPVGSSVERGGDTNAPASVYAVEKYLEWFDYAPPGAQNLNFDESAPVVGEGNVAQQMFWYTVFTRATIDSPAMSDENGDPVWRMAPSPHGAYWQEGHKLGYQDAGSWTFMNHADEEKRDAAWLYAQFATSKTVDLAKSIQGLTFARDTTINSDWFTENAGDYGGLVEFYRSPDRVNWTPTGTNVPDYPSMSAEWWQAIGSAAAGEITAQEAMDQLATKQDEIMERLERAGVHDECGVKLNEPRDAQYWLDQPGAPYPALADEKGTPETVPYDELVAGWFEGNSYLD
;
A
#
# COMPACT_ATOMS: atom_id res chain seq x y z
N MET A 1 -20.21 16.20 61.62
CA MET A 1 -19.78 16.18 63.04
C MET A 1 -18.79 15.02 63.21
N SER A 2 -17.50 15.29 63.09
CA SER A 2 -16.54 15.49 64.21
C SER A 2 -16.17 14.20 64.97
N THR A 3 -15.09 13.58 64.47
CA THR A 3 -13.91 13.03 65.16
C THR A 3 -14.03 12.10 66.38
N ARG A 4 -13.34 10.95 66.28
CA ARG A 4 -12.35 10.36 67.22
C ARG A 4 -11.95 8.98 66.65
N THR A 5 -10.69 8.54 66.49
CA THR A 5 -9.55 8.50 67.44
C THR A 5 -8.32 8.05 66.61
N VAL A 6 -7.30 8.87 66.37
CA VAL A 6 -6.03 9.06 67.12
C VAL A 6 -5.05 7.85 67.12
N ARG A 7 -3.97 8.05 66.33
CA ARG A 7 -2.52 7.76 66.56
C ARG A 7 -2.11 6.29 66.76
N LYS A 8 -1.14 5.73 66.02
CA LYS A 8 0.28 6.09 65.76
C LYS A 8 0.78 4.93 64.85
N ARG A 9 1.73 5.01 63.91
CA ARG A 9 3.07 5.62 63.94
C ARG A 9 3.72 5.39 62.55
N THR A 10 4.58 6.33 62.18
CA THR A 10 5.83 6.16 61.40
C THR A 10 5.77 5.87 59.90
N GLN A 11 6.09 6.96 59.21
CA GLN A 11 6.64 7.19 57.88
C GLN A 11 7.96 6.44 57.52
N TYR A 12 8.10 6.25 56.19
CA TYR A 12 9.28 6.00 55.34
C TYR A 12 9.95 4.61 55.42
N VAL A 13 9.99 3.89 54.29
CA VAL A 13 11.02 3.98 53.23
C VAL A 13 10.56 3.14 52.02
N VAL A 14 10.83 3.67 50.82
CA VAL A 14 10.65 3.03 49.50
C VAL A 14 11.71 1.93 49.31
N ALA A 15 11.27 0.75 48.86
CA ALA A 15 12.10 -0.34 48.32
C ALA A 15 11.26 -1.01 47.21
N LEU A 16 11.59 -0.85 45.92
CA LEU A 16 12.53 -1.66 45.13
C LEU A 16 12.42 -3.20 45.32
N SER A 17 12.09 -3.85 44.19
CA SER A 17 12.53 -5.17 43.72
C SER A 17 11.78 -6.44 44.17
N ALA A 18 11.17 -7.12 43.18
CA ALA A 18 11.15 -8.58 42.97
C ALA A 18 10.50 -8.85 41.59
N VAL A 19 11.21 -8.78 40.46
CA VAL A 19 11.96 -9.88 39.81
C VAL A 19 11.42 -11.26 40.17
N THR A 20 10.60 -11.83 39.27
CA THR A 20 10.43 -13.28 39.15
C THR A 20 10.95 -13.69 37.79
N THR A 21 11.93 -14.58 37.82
CA THR A 21 12.69 -15.13 36.71
C THR A 21 11.82 -16.16 35.97
N LEU A 22 11.59 -15.98 34.68
CA LEU A 22 11.19 -17.05 33.77
C LEU A 22 12.19 -17.07 32.62
N ALA A 23 12.75 -18.26 32.41
CA ALA A 23 13.95 -18.50 31.65
C ALA A 23 13.71 -18.43 30.14
N LEU A 24 14.69 -17.86 29.45
CA LEU A 24 14.86 -17.94 28.00
C LEU A 24 14.91 -19.39 27.50
N SER A 25 14.08 -19.70 26.52
CA SER A 25 14.43 -20.57 25.40
C SER A 25 14.25 -19.73 24.14
N ALA A 26 15.37 -19.40 23.50
CA ALA A 26 15.43 -18.61 22.28
C ALA A 26 15.03 -19.47 21.07
N CYS A 27 14.07 -18.99 20.30
CA CYS A 27 14.02 -19.17 18.85
C CYS A 27 14.14 -17.77 18.26
N ALA A 28 15.11 -17.58 17.37
CA ALA A 28 15.32 -16.36 16.62
C ALA A 28 14.35 -16.33 15.42
N GLY A 29 13.73 -15.18 15.19
CA GLY A 29 12.83 -14.93 14.06
C GLY A 29 11.83 -13.82 14.42
N ALA A 30 11.66 -12.88 13.51
CA ALA A 30 10.72 -11.75 13.53
C ALA A 30 11.08 -10.54 14.44
N THR A 31 11.64 -9.53 13.78
CA THR A 31 11.38 -8.08 13.87
C THR A 31 11.04 -7.44 15.23
N GLY A 32 11.83 -6.43 15.60
CA GLY A 32 11.46 -5.42 16.59
C GLY A 32 12.54 -5.08 17.61
N GLY A 33 13.38 -4.08 17.31
CA GLY A 33 14.40 -3.59 18.23
C GLY A 33 14.84 -2.17 17.90
N GLY A 34 13.99 -1.19 18.24
CA GLY A 34 14.37 0.23 18.21
C GLY A 34 15.51 0.52 19.20
N GLY A 35 16.58 1.13 18.68
CA GLY A 35 17.59 1.89 19.44
C GLY A 35 19.02 1.39 19.32
N ASP A 36 19.77 1.88 18.33
CA ASP A 36 21.02 2.65 18.55
C ASP A 36 21.40 3.37 17.23
N THR A 37 21.55 4.69 17.28
CA THR A 37 22.03 5.51 16.17
C THR A 37 23.55 5.45 16.13
N GLY A 38 24.11 4.68 15.19
CA GLY A 38 25.52 4.78 14.82
C GLY A 38 26.15 3.48 14.35
N SER A 39 26.49 3.42 13.06
CA SER A 39 27.26 2.36 12.37
C SER A 39 26.53 1.03 12.18
N THR A 40 25.79 0.92 11.08
CA THR A 40 25.37 -0.35 10.50
C THR A 40 26.61 -1.05 9.91
N ASP A 41 27.13 -2.04 10.63
CA ASP A 41 27.93 -3.10 10.02
C ASP A 41 26.93 -3.96 9.23
N SER A 42 26.83 -3.76 7.91
CA SER A 42 25.84 -4.43 7.04
C SER A 42 26.00 -5.95 7.01
N GLY A 43 27.07 -6.50 7.61
CA GLY A 43 27.39 -7.92 7.57
C GLY A 43 27.85 -8.41 6.19
N ILE A 44 27.79 -7.54 5.16
CA ILE A 44 28.33 -7.77 3.82
C ILE A 44 29.83 -7.55 3.89
N GLU A 45 30.61 -8.63 3.85
CA GLU A 45 32.06 -8.52 3.77
C GLU A 45 32.45 -7.80 2.45
N THR A 46 33.27 -6.76 2.57
CA THR A 46 33.86 -6.06 1.42
C THR A 46 34.62 -7.07 0.57
N ALA A 47 34.22 -7.22 -0.70
CA ALA A 47 34.89 -8.14 -1.61
C ALA A 47 36.37 -7.72 -1.81
N GLU A 48 37.28 -8.68 -1.92
CA GLU A 48 38.70 -8.41 -2.19
C GLU A 48 38.96 -8.42 -3.70
N GLY A 49 39.85 -7.54 -4.20
CA GLY A 49 40.31 -7.55 -5.59
C GLY A 49 40.23 -6.19 -6.29
N THR A 50 40.34 -6.20 -7.62
CA THR A 50 39.99 -5.03 -8.45
C THR A 50 38.49 -4.75 -8.42
N VAL A 51 38.04 -3.60 -8.94
CA VAL A 51 36.62 -3.27 -8.98
C VAL A 51 35.83 -4.30 -9.78
N GLU A 52 36.39 -4.78 -10.89
CA GLU A 52 35.81 -5.84 -11.73
C GLU A 52 35.72 -7.18 -10.99
N GLU A 53 36.80 -7.58 -10.29
CA GLU A 53 36.80 -8.82 -9.50
C GLU A 53 35.78 -8.77 -8.34
N ARG A 54 35.59 -7.60 -7.73
CA ARG A 54 34.56 -7.40 -6.68
C ARG A 54 33.15 -7.43 -7.28
N ALA A 55 32.92 -6.77 -8.41
CA ALA A 55 31.64 -6.80 -9.10
C ALA A 55 31.24 -8.22 -9.52
N GLU A 56 32.17 -9.01 -10.07
CA GLU A 56 31.92 -10.43 -10.37
C GLU A 56 31.53 -11.24 -9.13
N GLN A 57 32.16 -10.98 -7.98
CA GLN A 57 31.82 -11.63 -6.71
C GLN A 57 30.44 -11.23 -6.21
N TYR A 58 30.06 -9.95 -6.30
CA TYR A 58 28.73 -9.50 -5.90
C TYR A 58 27.64 -10.06 -6.80
N ILE A 59 27.86 -10.15 -8.11
CA ILE A 59 26.95 -10.85 -9.03
C ILE A 59 26.76 -12.30 -8.56
N ASP A 60 27.83 -13.04 -8.33
CA ASP A 60 27.73 -14.46 -7.95
C ASP A 60 27.08 -14.69 -6.57
N GLN A 61 27.19 -13.74 -5.65
CA GLN A 61 26.71 -13.89 -4.27
C GLN A 61 25.30 -13.36 -4.06
N TYR A 62 24.96 -12.22 -4.65
CA TYR A 62 23.71 -11.49 -4.35
C TYR A 62 22.79 -11.33 -5.55
N PHE A 63 23.32 -11.32 -6.78
CA PHE A 63 22.56 -11.05 -8.01
C PHE A 63 22.63 -12.21 -9.02
N ALA A 64 22.79 -13.43 -8.51
CA ALA A 64 22.85 -14.62 -9.34
C ALA A 64 21.53 -14.84 -10.10
N ASP A 65 20.41 -14.52 -9.44
CA ASP A 65 19.09 -14.43 -10.06
C ASP A 65 18.91 -13.03 -10.67
N SER A 66 19.07 -12.94 -11.99
CA SER A 66 18.90 -11.71 -12.77
C SER A 66 18.24 -12.01 -14.12
N VAL A 67 17.51 -11.04 -14.67
CA VAL A 67 17.01 -11.09 -16.05
C VAL A 67 18.12 -10.83 -17.09
N LEU A 68 19.29 -10.39 -16.64
CA LEU A 68 20.47 -10.16 -17.46
C LEU A 68 21.45 -11.32 -17.38
N THR A 69 22.17 -11.57 -18.48
CA THR A 69 23.34 -12.44 -18.43
C THR A 69 24.44 -11.83 -17.56
N LYS A 70 25.34 -12.66 -17.02
CA LYS A 70 26.47 -12.16 -16.22
C LYS A 70 27.34 -11.13 -16.96
N GLU A 71 27.47 -11.25 -18.28
CA GLU A 71 28.21 -10.27 -19.10
C GLU A 71 27.48 -8.91 -19.12
N GLU A 72 26.17 -8.90 -19.34
CA GLU A 72 25.35 -7.67 -19.31
C GLU A 72 25.30 -7.03 -17.92
N GLN A 73 25.17 -7.84 -16.86
CA GLN A 73 25.28 -7.33 -15.47
C GLN A 73 26.63 -6.65 -15.24
N MET A 74 27.70 -7.23 -15.77
CA MET A 74 29.05 -6.69 -15.62
C MET A 74 29.22 -5.37 -16.38
N GLU A 75 28.62 -5.24 -17.58
CA GLU A 75 28.56 -3.97 -18.29
C GLU A 75 27.79 -2.89 -17.50
N GLU A 76 26.63 -3.26 -16.94
CA GLU A 76 25.77 -2.36 -16.15
C GLU A 76 26.48 -1.88 -14.87
N LEU A 77 27.10 -2.79 -14.10
CA LEU A 77 27.86 -2.44 -12.89
C LEU A 77 29.07 -1.55 -13.21
N MET A 78 29.79 -1.78 -14.32
CA MET A 78 30.92 -0.91 -14.68
C MET A 78 30.49 0.45 -15.16
N TRP A 79 29.31 0.55 -15.79
CA TRP A 79 28.73 1.85 -16.10
C TRP A 79 28.50 2.67 -14.83
N PHE A 80 27.95 2.06 -13.76
CA PHE A 80 27.77 2.76 -12.48
C PHE A 80 29.10 3.25 -11.89
N VAL A 81 30.16 2.43 -11.96
CA VAL A 81 31.49 2.81 -11.48
C VAL A 81 32.04 4.02 -12.26
N GLU A 82 31.95 4.00 -13.58
CA GLU A 82 32.42 5.11 -14.42
C GLU A 82 31.59 6.38 -14.20
N ALA A 83 30.26 6.26 -14.17
CA ALA A 83 29.35 7.38 -13.94
C ALA A 83 29.52 8.00 -12.55
N ALA A 84 29.93 7.21 -11.55
CA ALA A 84 30.12 7.65 -10.18
C ALA A 84 31.49 8.29 -9.89
N GLU A 85 32.46 8.25 -10.83
CA GLU A 85 33.81 8.84 -10.63
C GLU A 85 33.80 10.28 -10.07
N PRO A 86 32.92 11.20 -10.52
CA PRO A 86 32.87 12.57 -10.00
C PRO A 86 32.43 12.66 -8.53
N TYR A 87 31.71 11.65 -8.03
CA TYR A 87 31.07 11.64 -6.71
C TYR A 87 31.80 10.76 -5.69
N ALA A 88 32.92 10.13 -6.07
CA ALA A 88 33.69 9.26 -5.18
C ALA A 88 34.15 10.01 -3.90
N GLY A 89 33.87 9.42 -2.74
CA GLY A 89 34.12 9.97 -1.41
C GLY A 89 33.08 11.00 -0.93
N MET A 90 32.03 11.25 -1.70
CA MET A 90 30.90 12.08 -1.29
C MET A 90 30.00 11.34 -0.29
N ASP A 91 29.56 12.05 0.75
CA ASP A 91 28.55 11.54 1.68
C ASP A 91 27.15 11.81 1.13
N VAL A 92 26.42 10.73 0.83
CA VAL A 92 25.06 10.76 0.27
C VAL A 92 24.13 10.00 1.22
N SER A 93 22.97 10.58 1.54
CA SER A 93 22.00 9.99 2.45
C SER A 93 20.63 9.92 1.78
N VAL A 94 20.02 8.74 1.77
CA VAL A 94 18.64 8.52 1.28
C VAL A 94 17.75 7.92 2.38
N LEU A 95 16.44 8.07 2.26
CA LEU A 95 15.46 7.60 3.24
C LEU A 95 14.31 6.86 2.56
N SER A 96 13.87 5.75 3.16
CA SER A 96 12.67 5.00 2.76
C SER A 96 11.93 4.44 3.98
N GLU A 97 10.74 3.88 3.75
CA GLU A 97 10.00 3.13 4.76
C GLU A 97 10.72 1.81 5.12
N ASN A 98 10.55 1.35 6.35
CA ASN A 98 11.01 0.05 6.81
C ASN A 98 10.10 -1.13 6.36
N ILE A 99 10.19 -1.51 5.09
CA ILE A 99 9.62 -2.76 4.54
C ILE A 99 10.73 -3.75 4.12
N PRO A 100 10.44 -5.06 3.93
CA PRO A 100 11.44 -6.06 3.57
C PRO A 100 12.28 -5.69 2.34
N THR A 101 11.66 -5.08 1.33
CA THR A 101 12.33 -4.60 0.13
C THR A 101 13.40 -3.58 0.46
N HIS A 102 13.05 -2.51 1.18
CA HIS A 102 13.99 -1.45 1.56
C HIS A 102 15.04 -1.92 2.57
N ALA A 103 14.74 -2.92 3.39
CA ALA A 103 15.74 -3.60 4.22
C ALA A 103 16.84 -4.24 3.37
N TYR A 104 16.48 -4.96 2.30
CA TYR A 104 17.45 -5.50 1.34
C TYR A 104 18.25 -4.39 0.65
N GLU A 105 17.61 -3.27 0.31
CA GLU A 105 18.30 -2.13 -0.29
C GLU A 105 19.31 -1.47 0.65
N SER A 106 18.92 -1.27 1.90
CA SER A 106 19.73 -0.61 2.91
C SER A 106 20.92 -1.47 3.35
N GLU A 107 20.68 -2.78 3.55
CA GLU A 107 21.70 -3.69 4.07
C GLU A 107 22.61 -4.23 2.97
N VAL A 108 22.06 -4.54 1.79
CA VAL A 108 22.81 -5.20 0.70
C VAL A 108 23.15 -4.20 -0.40
N LEU A 109 22.15 -3.60 -1.04
CA LEU A 109 22.38 -2.81 -2.25
C LEU A 109 23.22 -1.55 -1.97
N ALA A 110 22.96 -0.85 -0.87
CA ALA A 110 23.72 0.33 -0.50
C ALA A 110 25.19 -0.01 -0.22
N ALA A 111 25.45 -1.13 0.46
CA ALA A 111 26.81 -1.59 0.74
C ALA A 111 27.57 -1.95 -0.55
N VAL A 112 26.94 -2.70 -1.45
CA VAL A 112 27.54 -3.06 -2.76
C VAL A 112 27.79 -1.82 -3.61
N PHE A 113 26.82 -0.93 -3.71
CA PHE A 113 26.95 0.32 -4.48
C PHE A 113 28.09 1.18 -3.95
N SER A 114 28.16 1.38 -2.63
CA SER A 114 29.25 2.11 -1.99
C SER A 114 30.62 1.48 -2.24
N ASP A 115 30.72 0.16 -2.15
CA ASP A 115 31.98 -0.54 -2.38
C ASP A 115 32.49 -0.37 -3.81
N LEU A 116 31.61 -0.50 -4.80
CA LEU A 116 31.96 -0.41 -6.21
C LEU A 116 32.26 1.02 -6.65
N THR A 117 31.44 1.99 -6.24
CA THR A 117 31.49 3.37 -6.74
C THR A 117 32.40 4.29 -5.91
N GLY A 118 32.64 3.94 -4.65
CA GLY A 118 33.35 4.79 -3.70
C GLY A 118 32.52 5.95 -3.14
N ILE A 119 31.22 6.04 -3.43
CA ILE A 119 30.30 6.98 -2.75
C ILE A 119 30.05 6.47 -1.33
N ASN A 120 30.09 7.35 -0.32
CA ASN A 120 29.73 6.99 1.05
C ASN A 120 28.20 7.10 1.22
N LEU A 121 27.48 6.04 0.86
CA LEU A 121 26.02 6.03 0.87
C LEU A 121 25.49 5.58 2.23
N THR A 122 24.48 6.27 2.73
CA THR A 122 23.65 5.84 3.85
C THR A 122 22.20 5.74 3.37
N HIS A 123 21.62 4.55 3.47
CA HIS A 123 20.18 4.35 3.24
C HIS A 123 19.50 4.11 4.58
N SER A 124 18.81 5.13 5.08
CA SER A 124 18.07 5.08 6.35
C SER A 124 16.67 4.47 6.16
N LEU A 125 16.20 3.74 7.17
CA LEU A 125 14.84 3.20 7.23
C LEU A 125 14.08 3.80 8.42
N MET A 126 12.84 4.20 8.21
CA MET A 126 11.93 4.73 9.24
C MET A 126 10.50 4.24 9.00
N GLY A 127 9.56 4.46 9.93
CA GLY A 127 8.14 4.20 9.62
C GLY A 127 7.61 5.20 8.59
N GLU A 128 6.65 4.82 7.75
CA GLU A 128 6.07 5.69 6.70
C GLU A 128 5.66 7.07 7.25
N GLY A 129 4.95 7.09 8.39
CA GLY A 129 4.54 8.32 9.04
C GLY A 129 5.70 9.28 9.40
N GLU A 130 6.88 8.73 9.75
CA GLU A 130 8.07 9.53 10.04
C GLU A 130 8.72 10.04 8.74
N VAL A 131 8.76 9.23 7.68
CA VAL A 131 9.22 9.65 6.33
C VAL A 131 8.39 10.84 5.85
N MET A 132 7.06 10.76 5.96
CA MET A 132 6.15 11.83 5.56
C MET A 132 6.29 13.10 6.40
N GLU A 133 6.56 13.00 7.71
CA GLU A 133 6.83 14.15 8.57
C GLU A 133 8.12 14.87 8.17
N ILE A 134 9.18 14.11 7.82
CA ILE A 134 10.46 14.66 7.34
C ILE A 134 10.27 15.37 6.01
N ILE A 135 9.62 14.72 5.02
CA ILE A 135 9.32 15.30 3.71
C ILE A 135 8.51 16.60 3.88
N SER A 136 7.46 16.57 4.69
CA SER A 136 6.63 17.76 4.96
C SER A 136 7.43 18.90 5.60
N THR A 137 8.32 18.59 6.54
CA THR A 137 9.20 19.57 7.18
C THR A 137 10.20 20.16 6.18
N GLU A 138 10.78 19.33 5.32
CA GLU A 138 11.72 19.73 4.28
C GLU A 138 11.04 20.66 3.25
N ILE A 139 9.81 20.32 2.80
CA ILE A 139 8.99 21.18 1.93
C ILE A 139 8.71 22.55 2.56
N GLN A 140 8.44 22.61 3.87
CA GLN A 140 8.15 23.88 4.54
C GLN A 140 9.41 24.72 4.78
N THR A 141 10.51 24.08 5.18
CA THR A 141 11.74 24.76 5.60
C THR A 141 12.70 25.03 4.44
N ARG A 142 12.54 24.33 3.31
CA ARG A 142 13.45 24.30 2.16
C ARG A 142 14.89 23.98 2.56
N THR A 143 15.03 23.15 3.59
CA THR A 143 16.32 22.70 4.11
C THR A 143 16.42 21.20 3.86
N SER A 144 17.34 20.81 2.98
CA SER A 144 17.55 19.41 2.64
C SER A 144 18.03 18.61 3.85
N VAL A 145 17.35 17.49 4.12
CA VAL A 145 17.68 16.54 5.19
C VAL A 145 18.30 15.27 4.57
N TYR A 146 17.70 14.78 3.50
CA TYR A 146 18.20 13.67 2.68
C TYR A 146 18.36 14.12 1.23
N ASP A 147 19.21 13.40 0.50
CA ASP A 147 19.56 13.66 -0.90
C ASP A 147 18.60 12.96 -1.87
N GLY A 148 17.79 12.01 -1.37
CA GLY A 148 16.71 11.33 -2.09
C GLY A 148 15.80 10.57 -1.12
N TYR A 149 14.56 10.37 -1.54
CA TYR A 149 13.54 9.68 -0.76
C TYR A 149 12.91 8.57 -1.59
N VAL A 150 12.53 7.45 -0.98
CA VAL A 150 11.46 6.60 -1.50
C VAL A 150 10.21 6.92 -0.68
N ASN A 151 9.18 7.44 -1.34
CA ASN A 151 7.87 7.70 -0.75
C ASN A 151 6.76 7.39 -1.75
N ASP A 152 5.57 7.19 -1.21
CA ASP A 152 4.44 6.69 -1.98
C ASP A 152 4.00 7.71 -3.03
N THR A 153 3.53 7.18 -4.15
CA THR A 153 2.97 7.97 -5.25
C THR A 153 1.67 8.66 -4.89
N ASP A 154 1.10 8.39 -3.72
CA ASP A 154 -0.08 9.09 -3.22
C ASP A 154 0.11 10.61 -3.11
N SER A 155 1.36 11.05 -2.99
CA SER A 155 1.71 12.48 -2.94
C SER A 155 1.72 13.16 -4.32
N ILE A 156 1.44 12.44 -5.42
CA ILE A 156 1.55 12.95 -6.80
C ILE A 156 0.73 14.23 -7.03
N GLY A 157 -0.46 14.32 -6.43
CA GLY A 157 -1.31 15.51 -6.51
C GLY A 157 -0.65 16.75 -5.88
N GLY A 158 0.07 16.58 -4.78
CA GLY A 158 0.88 17.64 -4.18
C GLY A 158 2.15 17.93 -4.98
N HIS A 159 2.83 16.89 -5.45
CA HIS A 159 4.10 16.98 -6.17
C HIS A 159 3.97 17.72 -7.50
N GLN A 160 2.97 17.40 -8.32
CA GLN A 160 2.75 18.06 -9.61
C GLN A 160 2.44 19.55 -9.47
N ARG A 161 1.88 19.96 -8.32
CA ARG A 161 1.58 21.35 -8.05
C ARG A 161 2.83 22.03 -7.49
N GLY A 162 3.56 21.34 -6.62
CA GLY A 162 4.79 21.74 -5.93
C GLY A 162 5.90 22.35 -6.80
N ASP A 163 6.61 23.34 -6.25
CA ASP A 163 7.90 23.83 -6.77
C ASP A 163 9.11 23.18 -6.06
N TYR A 164 8.84 22.20 -5.20
CA TYR A 164 9.79 21.59 -4.29
C TYR A 164 10.35 20.25 -4.79
N ILE A 165 9.71 19.60 -5.77
CA ILE A 165 10.21 18.37 -6.38
C ILE A 165 11.10 18.71 -7.58
N TYR A 166 12.20 17.97 -7.71
CA TYR A 166 13.03 17.93 -8.91
C TYR A 166 12.59 16.72 -9.74
N PRO A 167 11.88 16.91 -10.87
CA PRO A 167 11.24 15.80 -11.58
C PRO A 167 12.24 14.79 -12.14
N ILE A 168 11.86 13.51 -12.14
CA ILE A 168 12.63 12.43 -12.79
C ILE A 168 12.81 12.71 -14.29
N SER A 169 11.78 13.22 -14.98
CA SER A 169 11.93 13.62 -16.39
C SER A 169 13.07 14.62 -16.61
N THR A 170 13.36 15.49 -15.61
CA THR A 170 14.50 16.41 -15.68
C THR A 170 15.82 15.66 -15.45
N LEU A 171 15.90 14.78 -14.45
CA LEU A 171 17.10 13.97 -14.16
C LEU A 171 17.51 13.10 -15.35
N LEU A 172 16.54 12.52 -16.07
CA LEU A 172 16.78 11.71 -17.26
C LEU A 172 17.47 12.50 -18.39
N GLU A 173 17.29 13.82 -18.43
CA GLU A 173 17.92 14.71 -19.41
C GLU A 173 19.22 15.36 -18.89
N SER A 174 19.27 15.69 -17.59
CA SER A 174 20.33 16.51 -17.00
C SER A 174 21.49 15.72 -16.42
N SER A 175 21.24 14.48 -15.97
CA SER A 175 22.16 13.72 -15.11
C SER A 175 22.52 12.38 -15.76
N PRO A 176 23.66 11.75 -15.39
CA PRO A 176 24.05 10.47 -15.95
C PRO A 176 22.93 9.42 -15.76
N THR A 177 22.46 8.90 -16.88
CA THR A 177 21.33 7.95 -16.92
C THR A 177 21.79 6.64 -17.53
N LEU A 178 21.49 5.54 -16.83
CA LEU A 178 21.85 4.19 -17.22
C LEU A 178 21.20 3.89 -18.59
N PRO A 179 21.97 3.51 -19.63
CA PRO A 179 21.40 3.25 -20.96
C PRO A 179 20.36 2.13 -20.98
N THR A 180 20.45 1.20 -20.03
CA THR A 180 19.54 0.05 -19.85
C THR A 180 18.45 0.30 -18.80
N LEU A 181 18.31 1.53 -18.27
CA LEU A 181 17.28 1.87 -17.28
C LEU A 181 15.87 1.51 -17.76
N ASP A 182 15.62 1.69 -19.06
CA ASP A 182 14.40 1.22 -19.74
C ASP A 182 13.12 1.68 -19.03
N ILE A 183 12.80 2.97 -19.15
CA ILE A 183 11.67 3.59 -18.43
C ILE A 183 10.34 2.91 -18.75
N ASP A 184 10.17 2.39 -19.97
CA ASP A 184 8.95 1.70 -20.39
C ASP A 184 8.76 0.32 -19.74
N ASP A 185 9.81 -0.23 -19.11
CA ASP A 185 9.78 -1.52 -18.38
C ASP A 185 9.26 -1.36 -16.95
N PHE A 186 9.17 -0.13 -16.41
CA PHE A 186 8.60 0.10 -15.09
C PHE A 186 7.09 -0.07 -15.11
N ILE A 187 6.57 -1.02 -14.33
CA ILE A 187 5.13 -1.06 -14.03
C ILE A 187 4.78 0.13 -13.12
N GLY A 188 3.55 0.63 -13.16
CA GLY A 188 3.10 1.73 -12.29
C GLY A 188 3.79 3.09 -12.52
N LEU A 189 4.57 3.29 -13.59
CA LEU A 189 5.19 4.60 -13.90
C LEU A 189 4.16 5.74 -13.99
N SER A 190 2.95 5.43 -14.47
CA SER A 190 1.82 6.36 -14.53
C SER A 190 1.40 6.89 -13.15
N PHE A 191 1.68 6.18 -12.07
CA PHE A 191 1.33 6.60 -10.71
C PHE A 191 2.18 7.76 -10.20
N GLY A 192 3.46 7.78 -10.57
CA GLY A 192 4.39 8.89 -10.29
C GLY A 192 4.36 10.00 -11.37
N THR A 193 3.40 9.97 -12.29
CA THR A 193 3.29 10.90 -13.41
C THR A 193 2.15 11.88 -13.20
N GLY A 194 2.44 13.18 -13.29
CA GLY A 194 1.44 14.22 -13.11
C GLY A 194 0.44 14.29 -14.28
N SER A 195 -0.66 15.03 -14.07
CA SER A 195 -1.65 15.30 -15.12
C SER A 195 -1.09 16.13 -16.29
N ASP A 196 0.10 16.70 -16.12
CA ASP A 196 0.90 17.40 -17.12
C ASP A 196 1.80 16.48 -17.96
N GLY A 197 1.84 15.18 -17.66
CA GLY A 197 2.68 14.17 -18.32
C GLY A 197 4.14 14.16 -17.85
N VAL A 198 4.48 14.90 -16.78
CA VAL A 198 5.83 14.92 -16.20
C VAL A 198 5.97 13.77 -15.20
N ILE A 199 7.08 13.04 -15.29
CA ILE A 199 7.42 11.97 -14.34
C ILE A 199 8.09 12.65 -13.13
N TYR A 200 7.37 12.70 -12.01
CA TYR A 200 7.85 13.29 -10.76
C TYR A 200 8.56 12.28 -9.86
N GLN A 201 8.18 11.01 -9.96
CA GLN A 201 8.72 9.92 -9.14
C GLN A 201 9.01 8.68 -10.02
N LEU A 202 10.02 7.90 -9.67
CA LEU A 202 10.38 6.65 -10.36
C LEU A 202 9.99 5.46 -9.46
N PRO A 203 9.14 4.52 -9.92
CA PRO A 203 8.78 3.36 -9.10
C PRO A 203 9.99 2.56 -8.63
N ASP A 204 10.04 2.29 -7.33
CA ASP A 204 11.08 1.46 -6.71
C ASP A 204 10.56 0.07 -6.34
N GLN A 205 9.34 0.03 -5.84
CA GLN A 205 8.66 -1.16 -5.36
C GLN A 205 7.15 -0.95 -5.46
N GLN A 206 6.38 -2.03 -5.54
CA GLN A 206 4.92 -1.96 -5.47
C GLN A 206 4.32 -3.15 -4.73
N PHE A 207 3.27 -2.90 -3.96
CA PHE A 207 2.39 -3.92 -3.39
C PHE A 207 0.92 -3.52 -3.57
N ALA A 208 0.06 -4.49 -3.90
CA ALA A 208 -1.38 -4.28 -3.99
C ALA A 208 -2.10 -4.73 -2.71
N ASN A 209 -3.31 -4.22 -2.47
CA ASN A 209 -4.29 -4.95 -1.66
C ASN A 209 -5.11 -5.89 -2.55
N LEU A 210 -5.40 -7.11 -2.11
CA LEU A 210 -6.19 -8.09 -2.86
C LEU A 210 -7.21 -8.78 -1.95
N TYR A 211 -8.16 -9.49 -2.55
CA TYR A 211 -8.96 -10.46 -1.81
C TYR A 211 -8.11 -11.70 -1.54
N TRP A 212 -8.00 -12.10 -0.28
CA TRP A 212 -7.33 -13.31 0.17
C TRP A 212 -8.35 -14.31 0.74
N PHE A 213 -8.15 -15.61 0.52
CA PHE A 213 -9.03 -16.64 1.08
C PHE A 213 -8.36 -18.01 1.24
N ARG A 214 -8.97 -18.86 2.09
CA ARG A 214 -8.63 -20.27 2.32
C ARG A 214 -9.15 -21.15 1.18
N TYR A 215 -8.29 -21.38 0.20
CA TYR A 215 -8.64 -22.17 -0.98
C TYR A 215 -8.97 -23.62 -0.63
N ASP A 216 -8.29 -24.22 0.34
CA ASP A 216 -8.63 -25.55 0.85
C ASP A 216 -10.06 -25.63 1.42
N TRP A 217 -10.52 -24.61 2.15
CA TRP A 217 -11.90 -24.55 2.65
C TRP A 217 -12.91 -24.28 1.54
N PHE A 218 -12.58 -23.39 0.60
CA PHE A 218 -13.46 -23.04 -0.52
C PHE A 218 -13.56 -24.15 -1.57
N SER A 219 -12.60 -25.06 -1.62
CA SER A 219 -12.57 -26.22 -2.53
C SER A 219 -13.03 -27.53 -1.88
N ASP A 220 -13.33 -27.54 -0.58
CA ASP A 220 -13.87 -28.71 0.11
C ASP A 220 -15.32 -28.99 -0.36
N PRO A 221 -15.59 -30.19 -0.94
CA PRO A 221 -16.92 -30.51 -1.49
C PRO A 221 -18.06 -30.51 -0.45
N ASP A 222 -17.77 -30.88 0.79
CA ASP A 222 -18.76 -30.91 1.86
C ASP A 222 -19.08 -29.48 2.33
N ILE A 223 -18.08 -28.59 2.39
CA ILE A 223 -18.27 -27.16 2.69
C ILE A 223 -19.05 -26.47 1.56
N GLN A 224 -18.68 -26.72 0.29
CA GLN A 224 -19.38 -26.17 -0.87
C GLN A 224 -20.87 -26.57 -0.87
N GLN A 225 -21.17 -27.84 -0.59
CA GLN A 225 -22.56 -28.31 -0.52
C GLN A 225 -23.34 -27.67 0.64
N GLN A 226 -22.71 -27.52 1.81
CA GLN A 226 -23.33 -26.84 2.96
C GLN A 226 -23.70 -25.40 2.63
N PHE A 227 -22.79 -24.67 1.98
CA PHE A 227 -23.04 -23.29 1.57
C PHE A 227 -24.19 -23.21 0.55
N GLU A 228 -24.17 -24.03 -0.50
CA GLU A 228 -25.22 -24.04 -1.53
C GLU A 228 -26.58 -24.43 -0.96
N ASP A 229 -26.64 -25.36 0.01
CA ASP A 229 -27.89 -25.75 0.68
C ASP A 229 -28.51 -24.61 1.52
N ILE A 230 -27.67 -23.73 2.09
CA ILE A 230 -28.13 -22.60 2.93
C ILE A 230 -28.48 -21.38 2.08
N TYR A 231 -27.61 -21.01 1.14
CA TYR A 231 -27.69 -19.74 0.41
C TYR A 231 -28.29 -19.87 -0.99
N GLY A 232 -28.30 -21.08 -1.57
CA GLY A 232 -28.93 -21.35 -2.87
C GLY A 232 -28.11 -20.95 -4.10
N TYR A 233 -26.80 -20.68 -3.92
CA TYR A 233 -25.83 -20.42 -4.98
C TYR A 233 -24.46 -21.02 -4.57
N PRO A 234 -23.54 -21.29 -5.52
CA PRO A 234 -22.29 -21.99 -5.19
C PRO A 234 -21.34 -21.13 -4.34
N LEU A 235 -20.52 -21.77 -3.50
CA LEU A 235 -19.39 -21.11 -2.85
C LEU A 235 -18.28 -20.87 -3.87
N GLY A 236 -17.69 -19.67 -3.87
CA GLY A 236 -16.60 -19.28 -4.76
C GLY A 236 -15.99 -17.94 -4.37
N VAL A 237 -15.13 -17.39 -5.22
CA VAL A 237 -14.58 -16.04 -5.05
C VAL A 237 -15.72 -15.04 -5.17
N PRO A 238 -15.98 -14.19 -4.16
CA PRO A 238 -17.06 -13.21 -4.22
C PRO A 238 -16.74 -12.14 -5.26
N VAL A 239 -17.71 -11.84 -6.13
CA VAL A 239 -17.63 -10.70 -7.06
C VAL A 239 -18.09 -9.42 -6.37
N ASN A 240 -19.04 -9.54 -5.44
CA ASN A 240 -19.62 -8.39 -4.75
C ASN A 240 -19.72 -8.58 -3.23
N TRP A 241 -19.93 -7.47 -2.53
CA TRP A 241 -20.00 -7.43 -1.07
C TRP A 241 -21.18 -8.23 -0.49
N SER A 242 -22.23 -8.45 -1.28
CA SER A 242 -23.36 -9.30 -0.89
C SER A 242 -22.92 -10.75 -0.70
N ALA A 243 -22.20 -11.31 -1.68
CA ALA A 243 -21.63 -12.65 -1.57
C ALA A 243 -20.55 -12.71 -0.49
N TYR A 244 -19.70 -11.70 -0.40
CA TYR A 244 -18.66 -11.64 0.63
C TYR A 244 -19.25 -11.74 2.04
N GLU A 245 -20.29 -10.95 2.34
CA GLU A 245 -20.98 -10.95 3.63
C GLU A 245 -21.66 -12.30 3.92
N ASP A 246 -22.35 -12.87 2.93
CA ASP A 246 -22.98 -14.18 3.08
C ASP A 246 -21.94 -15.27 3.40
N ILE A 247 -20.76 -15.24 2.75
CA ILE A 247 -19.61 -16.13 3.05
C ILE A 247 -19.05 -15.85 4.46
N ALA A 248 -18.92 -14.59 4.86
CA ALA A 248 -18.42 -14.22 6.18
C ALA A 248 -19.34 -14.76 7.30
N VAL A 249 -20.66 -14.63 7.12
CA VAL A 249 -21.67 -15.20 8.03
C VAL A 249 -21.57 -16.72 8.06
N PHE A 250 -21.45 -17.37 6.90
CA PHE A 250 -21.40 -18.82 6.80
C PHE A 250 -20.24 -19.41 7.61
N PHE A 251 -19.02 -18.95 7.37
CA PHE A 251 -17.85 -19.48 8.08
C PHE A 251 -17.88 -19.14 9.57
N SER A 252 -18.33 -17.94 9.95
CA SER A 252 -18.33 -17.53 11.36
C SER A 252 -19.40 -18.23 12.21
N THR A 253 -20.49 -18.73 11.60
CA THR A 253 -21.67 -19.15 12.37
C THR A 253 -22.36 -20.45 11.94
N GLN A 254 -22.08 -20.96 10.73
CA GLN A 254 -22.90 -22.01 10.11
C GLN A 254 -22.10 -23.20 9.57
N VAL A 255 -20.83 -23.01 9.18
CA VAL A 255 -19.99 -24.12 8.68
C VAL A 255 -19.94 -25.23 9.74
N ASN A 256 -20.12 -26.47 9.30
CA ASN A 256 -20.25 -27.67 10.13
C ASN A 256 -21.36 -27.60 11.21
N GLY A 257 -22.27 -26.64 11.09
CA GLY A 257 -23.41 -26.41 11.97
C GLY A 257 -23.14 -25.54 13.20
N ASP A 258 -21.90 -25.13 13.44
CA ASP A 258 -21.52 -24.37 14.64
C ASP A 258 -20.37 -23.36 14.45
N GLY A 259 -19.89 -23.11 13.23
CA GLY A 259 -18.81 -22.15 13.00
C GLY A 259 -17.42 -22.71 13.32
N THR A 260 -17.26 -24.04 13.28
CA THR A 260 -15.98 -24.69 13.59
C THR A 260 -15.44 -25.52 12.44
N ILE A 261 -14.12 -25.57 12.29
CA ILE A 261 -13.40 -26.48 11.40
C ILE A 261 -12.32 -27.16 12.23
N ASP A 262 -12.21 -28.49 12.13
CA ASP A 262 -11.31 -29.31 12.96
C ASP A 262 -11.45 -29.13 14.48
N GLY A 263 -12.63 -28.68 14.93
CA GLY A 263 -12.95 -28.45 16.34
C GLY A 263 -12.48 -27.11 16.89
N GLU A 264 -11.92 -26.25 16.05
CA GLU A 264 -11.55 -24.87 16.37
C GLU A 264 -12.56 -23.90 15.75
N GLU A 265 -12.83 -22.80 16.45
CA GLU A 265 -13.66 -21.70 15.95
C GLU A 265 -12.94 -21.00 14.78
N VAL A 266 -13.69 -20.70 13.72
CA VAL A 266 -13.18 -19.99 12.55
C VAL A 266 -13.95 -18.71 12.29
N PHE A 267 -13.31 -17.75 11.62
CA PHE A 267 -13.81 -16.42 11.36
C PHE A 267 -13.96 -16.22 9.86
N GLY A 268 -15.11 -15.72 9.45
CA GLY A 268 -15.43 -15.50 8.04
C GLY A 268 -14.84 -14.22 7.45
N HIS A 269 -14.19 -13.38 8.26
CA HIS A 269 -13.58 -12.12 7.85
C HIS A 269 -12.36 -11.80 8.73
N MET A 270 -11.46 -10.96 8.21
CA MET A 270 -10.47 -10.24 8.99
C MET A 270 -10.30 -8.80 8.47
N ASP A 271 -10.27 -7.84 9.39
CA ASP A 271 -9.79 -6.46 9.19
C ASP A 271 -9.28 -5.90 10.54
N TYR A 272 -8.71 -4.70 10.58
CA TYR A 272 -8.19 -4.04 11.76
C TYR A 272 -8.85 -2.67 11.97
N GLY A 273 -8.93 -2.20 13.22
CA GLY A 273 -9.72 -1.00 13.53
C GLY A 273 -9.22 -0.08 14.64
N ALA A 274 -7.97 -0.24 15.07
CA ALA A 274 -7.41 0.65 16.08
C ALA A 274 -7.45 2.11 15.61
N LYS A 275 -7.72 3.04 16.55
CA LYS A 275 -7.58 4.48 16.31
C LYS A 275 -6.10 4.86 16.20
N HIS A 276 -5.56 4.61 15.02
CA HIS A 276 -4.15 4.72 14.64
C HIS A 276 -4.05 5.32 13.24
N PHE A 277 -2.92 5.92 12.85
CA PHE A 277 -2.78 6.56 11.53
C PHE A 277 -3.11 5.60 10.38
N SER A 278 -2.74 4.33 10.52
CA SER A 278 -2.98 3.28 9.53
C SER A 278 -4.47 2.95 9.30
N LEU A 279 -5.37 3.38 10.18
CA LEU A 279 -6.80 3.29 9.92
C LEU A 279 -7.22 4.20 8.76
N GLY A 280 -6.53 5.32 8.56
CA GLY A 280 -6.79 6.22 7.44
C GLY A 280 -6.57 5.52 6.11
N TRP A 281 -5.45 4.80 6.00
CA TRP A 281 -5.07 4.02 4.82
C TRP A 281 -6.16 3.05 4.38
N ARG A 282 -6.82 2.32 5.30
CA ARG A 282 -7.95 1.44 4.91
C ARG A 282 -8.97 2.13 4.00
N PHE A 283 -9.31 3.38 4.29
CA PHE A 283 -10.31 4.12 3.55
C PHE A 283 -9.77 4.82 2.31
N THR A 284 -8.61 5.46 2.42
CA THR A 284 -7.97 6.16 1.29
C THR A 284 -7.46 5.20 0.22
N ASP A 285 -7.06 4.01 0.64
CA ASP A 285 -6.50 3.00 -0.24
C ASP A 285 -7.60 2.43 -1.13
N ALA A 286 -8.67 1.88 -0.55
CA ALA A 286 -9.74 1.32 -1.39
C ALA A 286 -11.13 1.09 -0.77
N TRP A 287 -11.38 1.22 0.54
CA TRP A 287 -12.71 0.86 1.08
C TRP A 287 -13.83 1.71 0.45
N LEU A 288 -13.57 3.00 0.21
CA LEU A 288 -14.53 3.90 -0.45
C LEU A 288 -14.68 3.60 -1.94
N SER A 289 -13.59 3.43 -2.67
CA SER A 289 -13.68 3.14 -4.11
C SER A 289 -14.31 1.80 -4.40
N MET A 290 -13.96 0.76 -3.62
CA MET A 290 -14.59 -0.56 -3.74
C MET A 290 -16.08 -0.50 -3.44
N ALA A 291 -16.54 0.42 -2.58
CA ALA A 291 -17.97 0.67 -2.42
C ALA A 291 -18.61 1.30 -3.66
N GLY A 292 -17.85 2.13 -4.38
CA GLY A 292 -18.26 2.89 -5.56
C GLY A 292 -18.25 4.41 -5.37
N ASN A 293 -17.45 4.93 -4.43
CA ASN A 293 -17.24 6.37 -4.25
C ASN A 293 -16.42 6.98 -5.40
N GLY A 294 -16.79 8.17 -5.85
CA GLY A 294 -16.15 8.89 -6.94
C GLY A 294 -16.69 8.56 -8.33
N ASP A 295 -16.09 9.16 -9.35
CA ASP A 295 -16.36 8.88 -10.76
C ASP A 295 -15.32 7.89 -11.34
N THR A 296 -15.45 7.58 -12.63
CA THR A 296 -14.41 6.92 -13.44
C THR A 296 -13.84 7.92 -14.44
N VAL A 297 -12.59 7.76 -14.87
CA VAL A 297 -12.11 8.43 -16.08
C VAL A 297 -12.74 7.72 -17.29
N PHE A 298 -13.29 8.49 -18.24
CA PHE A 298 -13.87 7.94 -19.47
C PHE A 298 -13.06 8.42 -20.67
N ASP A 299 -12.48 7.48 -21.41
CA ASP A 299 -11.85 7.76 -22.69
C ASP A 299 -12.91 7.68 -23.81
N PRO A 300 -13.28 8.80 -24.47
CA PRO A 300 -14.28 8.79 -25.52
C PRO A 300 -13.79 8.17 -26.84
N GLU A 301 -12.48 8.01 -27.04
CA GLU A 301 -11.88 7.41 -28.23
C GLU A 301 -11.91 5.88 -28.16
N THR A 302 -11.57 5.31 -27.00
CA THR A 302 -11.56 3.85 -26.78
C THR A 302 -12.88 3.34 -26.21
N GLY A 303 -13.63 4.19 -25.48
CA GLY A 303 -14.81 3.81 -24.71
C GLY A 303 -14.49 3.22 -23.33
N GLU A 304 -13.21 3.16 -22.97
CA GLU A 304 -12.69 2.56 -21.74
C GLU A 304 -12.99 3.43 -20.52
N ARG A 305 -13.13 2.77 -19.36
CA ARG A 305 -13.25 3.43 -18.06
C ARG A 305 -12.13 2.97 -17.14
N THR A 306 -11.46 3.92 -16.49
CA THR A 306 -10.34 3.63 -15.60
C THR A 306 -10.49 4.33 -14.24
N PRO A 307 -9.74 3.88 -13.21
CA PRO A 307 -9.69 4.50 -11.88
C PRO A 307 -9.27 5.99 -11.87
N ASN A 308 -9.24 6.57 -10.66
CA ASN A 308 -8.87 7.96 -10.37
C ASN A 308 -9.83 8.99 -11.03
N GLY A 309 -11.10 8.88 -10.65
CA GLY A 309 -12.24 9.54 -11.26
C GLY A 309 -12.13 11.05 -11.54
N ILE A 310 -12.75 11.47 -12.64
CA ILE A 310 -12.94 12.88 -13.00
C ILE A 310 -14.43 13.09 -13.33
N PRO A 311 -15.10 14.09 -12.73
CA PRO A 311 -14.51 15.14 -11.91
C PRO A 311 -14.29 14.80 -10.43
N VAL A 312 -14.87 13.74 -9.87
CA VAL A 312 -14.65 13.37 -8.46
C VAL A 312 -13.83 12.09 -8.35
N ASP A 313 -12.78 12.08 -7.52
CA ASP A 313 -11.94 10.89 -7.30
C ASP A 313 -12.48 10.00 -6.16
N GLU A 314 -11.77 8.91 -5.90
CA GLU A 314 -12.03 7.96 -4.82
C GLU A 314 -11.90 8.55 -3.40
N TRP A 315 -11.20 9.68 -3.24
CA TRP A 315 -11.18 10.45 -2.00
C TRP A 315 -12.43 11.29 -1.79
N GLY A 316 -13.29 11.40 -2.82
CA GLY A 316 -14.46 12.26 -2.82
C GLY A 316 -14.14 13.73 -3.15
N ILE A 317 -12.95 14.03 -3.66
CA ILE A 317 -12.51 15.37 -4.01
C ILE A 317 -12.82 15.66 -5.48
N ARG A 318 -13.65 16.69 -5.70
CA ARG A 318 -13.94 17.21 -7.03
C ARG A 318 -12.79 18.07 -7.55
N VAL A 319 -12.45 17.91 -8.82
CA VAL A 319 -11.61 18.84 -9.60
C VAL A 319 -12.36 19.50 -10.76
N GLU A 320 -12.01 20.75 -11.04
CA GLU A 320 -12.42 21.49 -12.23
C GLU A 320 -11.19 22.14 -12.87
N ASN A 321 -10.88 21.81 -14.13
CA ASN A 321 -9.68 22.29 -14.84
C ASN A 321 -8.41 22.14 -13.95
N CYS A 322 -8.08 20.90 -13.54
CA CYS A 322 -7.00 20.53 -12.60
C CYS A 322 -7.03 21.12 -11.18
N SER A 323 -7.96 22.04 -10.88
CA SER A 323 -8.07 22.71 -9.58
C SER A 323 -9.03 21.93 -8.66
N PRO A 324 -8.61 21.52 -7.45
CA PRO A 324 -9.55 20.95 -6.48
C PRO A 324 -10.57 21.99 -6.02
N VAL A 325 -11.85 21.62 -5.98
CA VAL A 325 -12.97 22.55 -5.74
C VAL A 325 -13.90 22.17 -4.59
N GLY A 326 -13.79 20.96 -4.04
CA GLY A 326 -14.58 20.58 -2.86
C GLY A 326 -14.56 19.08 -2.57
N SER A 327 -14.65 18.75 -1.28
CA SER A 327 -14.70 17.38 -0.76
C SER A 327 -16.10 17.04 -0.25
N SER A 328 -16.78 18.01 0.37
CA SER A 328 -18.17 17.81 0.82
C SER A 328 -19.15 17.76 -0.34
N VAL A 329 -20.24 17.01 -0.17
CA VAL A 329 -21.38 16.99 -1.10
C VAL A 329 -21.91 18.40 -1.35
N GLU A 330 -21.93 19.29 -0.35
CA GLU A 330 -22.40 20.68 -0.53
C GLU A 330 -21.51 21.49 -1.49
N ARG A 331 -20.24 21.13 -1.66
CA ARG A 331 -19.32 21.72 -2.65
C ARG A 331 -19.13 20.87 -3.91
N GLY A 332 -19.85 19.75 -3.98
CA GLY A 332 -19.87 18.83 -5.11
C GLY A 332 -18.90 17.65 -5.01
N GLY A 333 -18.19 17.48 -3.90
CA GLY A 333 -17.43 16.26 -3.62
C GLY A 333 -18.33 15.09 -3.20
N ASP A 334 -17.73 13.96 -2.86
CA ASP A 334 -18.40 12.69 -2.55
C ASP A 334 -18.02 12.10 -1.16
N THR A 335 -17.13 12.77 -0.43
CA THR A 335 -16.55 12.25 0.83
C THR A 335 -17.59 11.91 1.89
N ASN A 336 -18.69 12.67 1.97
CA ASN A 336 -19.78 12.41 2.92
C ASN A 336 -21.10 11.98 2.26
N ALA A 337 -21.00 11.44 1.05
CA ALA A 337 -22.13 10.96 0.31
C ALA A 337 -22.54 9.52 0.71
N PRO A 338 -23.70 9.04 0.24
CA PRO A 338 -24.21 7.71 0.56
C PRO A 338 -23.23 6.55 0.31
N ALA A 339 -22.51 6.53 -0.81
CA ALA A 339 -21.54 5.46 -1.11
C ALA A 339 -20.41 5.39 -0.07
N SER A 340 -19.86 6.56 0.29
CA SER A 340 -18.84 6.71 1.35
C SER A 340 -19.33 6.24 2.72
N VAL A 341 -20.56 6.61 3.08
CA VAL A 341 -21.16 6.20 4.37
C VAL A 341 -21.42 4.70 4.40
N TYR A 342 -21.96 4.14 3.32
CA TYR A 342 -22.16 2.70 3.14
C TYR A 342 -20.87 1.90 3.32
N ALA A 343 -19.75 2.39 2.77
CA ALA A 343 -18.43 1.76 2.95
C ALA A 343 -18.03 1.65 4.42
N VAL A 344 -18.16 2.76 5.17
CA VAL A 344 -17.83 2.80 6.60
C VAL A 344 -18.78 1.93 7.41
N GLU A 345 -20.07 1.92 7.10
CA GLU A 345 -21.05 1.05 7.77
C GLU A 345 -20.70 -0.43 7.58
N LYS A 346 -20.38 -0.87 6.36
CA LYS A 346 -19.99 -2.26 6.08
C LYS A 346 -18.70 -2.67 6.80
N TYR A 347 -17.70 -1.81 6.76
CA TYR A 347 -16.46 -2.00 7.51
C TYR A 347 -16.72 -2.20 9.02
N LEU A 348 -17.60 -1.39 9.62
CA LEU A 348 -17.94 -1.50 11.04
C LEU A 348 -18.74 -2.77 11.36
N GLU A 349 -19.71 -3.12 10.51
CA GLU A 349 -20.56 -4.31 10.67
C GLU A 349 -19.76 -5.61 10.61
N TRP A 350 -18.78 -5.71 9.69
CA TRP A 350 -18.09 -6.96 9.47
C TRP A 350 -17.12 -7.38 10.57
N PHE A 351 -16.80 -6.51 11.53
CA PHE A 351 -16.09 -6.92 12.76
C PHE A 351 -16.84 -7.97 13.58
N ASP A 352 -18.15 -8.12 13.40
CA ASP A 352 -18.93 -9.21 14.01
C ASP A 352 -18.49 -10.60 13.50
N TYR A 353 -17.78 -10.66 12.37
CA TYR A 353 -17.27 -11.88 11.73
C TYR A 353 -15.74 -11.99 11.78
N ALA A 354 -15.07 -11.09 12.51
CA ALA A 354 -13.62 -11.04 12.66
C ALA A 354 -13.14 -11.67 13.99
N PRO A 355 -11.87 -12.10 14.09
CA PRO A 355 -11.30 -12.60 15.33
C PRO A 355 -11.48 -11.64 16.51
N PRO A 356 -11.75 -12.12 17.74
CA PRO A 356 -11.90 -11.27 18.91
C PRO A 356 -10.68 -10.38 19.14
N GLY A 357 -10.92 -9.07 19.19
CA GLY A 357 -9.86 -8.09 19.40
C GLY A 357 -9.28 -7.49 18.12
N ALA A 358 -9.67 -7.96 16.93
CA ALA A 358 -9.22 -7.43 15.65
C ALA A 358 -9.43 -5.91 15.51
N GLN A 359 -10.53 -5.39 16.06
CA GLN A 359 -10.83 -3.95 16.11
C GLN A 359 -9.82 -3.12 16.93
N ASN A 360 -8.94 -3.75 17.71
CA ASN A 360 -7.89 -3.05 18.48
C ASN A 360 -6.50 -3.18 17.85
N LEU A 361 -6.38 -3.86 16.71
CA LEU A 361 -5.13 -4.00 15.98
C LEU A 361 -4.91 -2.80 15.06
N ASN A 362 -3.65 -2.43 14.87
CA ASN A 362 -3.21 -1.58 13.77
C ASN A 362 -2.73 -2.43 12.57
N PHE A 363 -2.17 -1.77 11.55
CA PHE A 363 -1.66 -2.42 10.34
C PHE A 363 -0.62 -3.50 10.63
N ASP A 364 0.46 -3.15 11.35
CA ASP A 364 1.54 -4.08 11.67
C ASP A 364 1.07 -5.26 12.55
N GLU A 365 0.20 -4.97 13.51
CA GLU A 365 -0.34 -5.98 14.43
C GLU A 365 -1.31 -6.94 13.73
N SER A 366 -1.93 -6.53 12.62
CA SER A 366 -2.85 -7.34 11.82
C SER A 366 -2.15 -8.31 10.88
N ALA A 367 -0.91 -7.98 10.46
CA ALA A 367 -0.14 -8.74 9.47
C ALA A 367 -0.05 -10.26 9.76
N PRO A 368 0.27 -10.72 10.98
CA PRO A 368 0.40 -12.16 11.24
C PRO A 368 -0.95 -12.89 11.44
N VAL A 369 -2.07 -12.18 11.60
CA VAL A 369 -3.35 -12.79 12.05
C VAL A 369 -3.87 -13.80 11.05
N VAL A 370 -3.83 -13.50 9.75
CA VAL A 370 -4.23 -14.44 8.70
C VAL A 370 -3.39 -15.71 8.74
N GLY A 371 -2.09 -15.57 9.05
CA GLY A 371 -1.17 -16.68 9.21
C GLY A 371 -1.51 -17.64 10.35
N GLU A 372 -2.43 -17.29 11.26
CA GLU A 372 -2.85 -18.16 12.37
C GLU A 372 -3.75 -19.33 11.93
N GLY A 373 -4.37 -19.27 10.75
CA GLY A 373 -5.13 -20.41 10.21
C GLY A 373 -6.61 -20.48 10.53
N ASN A 374 -7.16 -19.47 11.20
CA ASN A 374 -8.56 -19.44 11.64
C ASN A 374 -9.45 -18.46 10.85
N VAL A 375 -8.93 -17.75 9.86
CA VAL A 375 -9.69 -16.81 9.01
C VAL A 375 -9.97 -17.45 7.64
N ALA A 376 -11.22 -17.38 7.17
CA ALA A 376 -11.64 -17.94 5.89
C ALA A 376 -11.33 -17.03 4.71
N GLN A 377 -11.49 -15.71 4.88
CA GLN A 377 -11.27 -14.71 3.83
C GLN A 377 -10.98 -13.32 4.42
N GLN A 378 -10.33 -12.50 3.62
CA GLN A 378 -10.04 -11.09 3.90
C GLN A 378 -10.12 -10.29 2.60
N MET A 379 -11.06 -9.35 2.52
CA MET A 379 -11.24 -8.47 1.36
C MET A 379 -10.05 -7.56 1.10
N PHE A 380 -9.33 -7.19 2.17
CA PHE A 380 -8.31 -6.15 2.12
C PHE A 380 -6.98 -6.68 2.63
N TRP A 381 -6.35 -7.57 1.87
CA TRP A 381 -5.05 -8.17 2.17
C TRP A 381 -3.92 -7.42 1.45
N TYR A 382 -2.99 -6.81 2.19
CA TYR A 382 -1.80 -6.20 1.58
C TYR A 382 -0.76 -7.26 1.24
N THR A 383 -0.35 -7.28 -0.03
CA THR A 383 0.61 -8.26 -0.56
C THR A 383 2.01 -8.14 0.03
N VAL A 384 2.37 -7.01 0.66
CA VAL A 384 3.60 -6.89 1.47
C VAL A 384 3.65 -7.90 2.62
N PHE A 385 2.51 -8.40 3.09
CA PHE A 385 2.43 -9.42 4.14
C PHE A 385 2.45 -10.87 3.62
N THR A 386 2.59 -11.09 2.30
CA THR A 386 2.60 -12.45 1.70
C THR A 386 3.65 -13.36 2.35
N ARG A 387 4.76 -12.81 2.84
CA ARG A 387 5.77 -13.59 3.55
C ARG A 387 5.25 -14.21 4.86
N ALA A 388 4.37 -13.49 5.58
CA ALA A 388 3.79 -13.97 6.83
C ALA A 388 2.88 -15.19 6.63
N THR A 389 2.26 -15.34 5.45
CA THR A 389 1.50 -16.55 5.11
C THR A 389 2.41 -17.66 4.60
N ILE A 390 3.41 -17.38 3.77
CA ILE A 390 4.37 -18.40 3.29
C ILE A 390 5.12 -19.06 4.44
N ASP A 391 5.59 -18.27 5.41
CA ASP A 391 6.41 -18.79 6.50
C ASP A 391 5.55 -19.46 7.61
N SER A 392 4.21 -19.44 7.51
CA SER A 392 3.31 -20.04 8.49
C SER A 392 2.97 -21.50 8.18
N PRO A 393 3.21 -22.45 9.10
CA PRO A 393 2.80 -23.85 8.92
C PRO A 393 1.30 -24.06 8.81
N ALA A 394 0.47 -23.13 9.31
CA ALA A 394 -0.99 -23.23 9.21
C ALA A 394 -1.50 -22.87 7.81
N MET A 395 -0.63 -22.30 6.97
CA MET A 395 -0.92 -21.80 5.63
C MET A 395 -0.36 -22.69 4.53
N SER A 396 0.13 -23.88 4.88
CA SER A 396 0.65 -24.87 3.95
C SER A 396 0.04 -26.25 4.20
N ASP A 397 -0.07 -27.05 3.14
CA ASP A 397 -0.51 -28.43 3.23
C ASP A 397 0.62 -29.38 3.71
N GLU A 398 0.39 -30.69 3.67
CA GLU A 398 1.41 -31.68 4.06
C GLU A 398 2.64 -31.73 3.14
N ASN A 399 2.54 -31.20 1.92
CA ASN A 399 3.62 -31.10 0.93
C ASN A 399 4.36 -29.76 0.99
N GLY A 400 3.82 -28.78 1.72
CA GLY A 400 4.34 -27.42 1.80
C GLY A 400 3.67 -26.46 0.82
N ASP A 401 2.67 -26.90 0.06
CA ASP A 401 1.97 -26.08 -0.92
C ASP A 401 1.01 -25.11 -0.19
N PRO A 402 0.89 -23.85 -0.63
CA PRO A 402 0.00 -22.90 0.02
C PRO A 402 -1.46 -23.34 -0.06
N VAL A 403 -2.19 -23.27 1.06
CA VAL A 403 -3.64 -23.59 1.13
C VAL A 403 -4.55 -22.37 0.93
N TRP A 404 -3.96 -21.23 0.61
CA TRP A 404 -4.64 -19.95 0.41
C TRP A 404 -4.38 -19.41 -0.99
N ARG A 405 -5.23 -18.49 -1.44
CA ARG A 405 -5.11 -17.81 -2.74
C ARG A 405 -5.51 -16.35 -2.63
N MET A 406 -5.04 -15.56 -3.59
CA MET A 406 -5.41 -14.18 -3.84
C MET A 406 -6.25 -14.10 -5.12
N ALA A 407 -7.24 -13.22 -5.13
CA ALA A 407 -8.12 -12.96 -6.26
C ALA A 407 -8.48 -11.44 -6.31
N PRO A 408 -9.18 -10.98 -7.37
CA PRO A 408 -9.77 -9.65 -7.41
C PRO A 408 -10.63 -9.34 -6.19
N SER A 409 -10.58 -8.09 -5.75
CA SER A 409 -11.40 -7.62 -4.65
C SER A 409 -12.88 -7.60 -5.03
N PRO A 410 -13.80 -8.07 -4.17
CA PRO A 410 -15.22 -7.87 -4.39
C PRO A 410 -15.60 -6.39 -4.25
N HIS A 411 -16.66 -5.98 -4.92
CA HIS A 411 -17.12 -4.59 -4.92
C HIS A 411 -18.53 -4.39 -4.35
N GLY A 412 -18.78 -3.18 -3.84
CA GLY A 412 -20.02 -2.75 -3.20
C GLY A 412 -21.11 -2.35 -4.18
N ALA A 413 -22.26 -1.95 -3.62
CA ALA A 413 -23.46 -1.71 -4.39
C ALA A 413 -23.42 -0.47 -5.31
N TYR A 414 -22.56 0.51 -5.03
CA TYR A 414 -22.40 1.71 -5.87
C TYR A 414 -21.32 1.55 -6.94
N TRP A 415 -20.56 0.46 -6.90
CA TRP A 415 -19.45 0.25 -7.81
C TRP A 415 -19.92 0.11 -9.27
N GLN A 416 -19.15 0.70 -10.17
CA GLN A 416 -19.39 0.71 -11.62
C GLN A 416 -18.07 0.37 -12.31
N GLU A 417 -18.16 -0.22 -13.50
CA GLU A 417 -16.99 -0.56 -14.32
C GLU A 417 -16.05 0.65 -14.49
N GLY A 418 -14.78 0.44 -14.15
CA GLY A 418 -13.73 1.47 -14.13
C GLY A 418 -13.53 2.14 -12.77
N HIS A 419 -14.39 1.91 -11.77
CA HIS A 419 -14.05 2.29 -10.41
C HIS A 419 -12.87 1.45 -9.92
N LYS A 420 -12.03 2.07 -9.08
CA LYS A 420 -10.88 1.43 -8.46
C LYS A 420 -11.32 0.21 -7.62
N LEU A 421 -10.72 -0.95 -7.90
CA LEU A 421 -11.00 -2.24 -7.25
C LEU A 421 -10.06 -2.53 -6.08
N GLY A 422 -8.99 -1.76 -5.96
CA GLY A 422 -8.13 -1.79 -4.82
C GLY A 422 -7.00 -0.77 -4.96
N TYR A 423 -6.11 -0.80 -4.00
CA TYR A 423 -4.93 0.02 -3.89
C TYR A 423 -3.70 -0.71 -4.40
N GLN A 424 -2.84 0.03 -5.07
CA GLN A 424 -1.49 -0.39 -5.40
C GLN A 424 -0.56 0.71 -4.91
N ASP A 425 0.14 0.45 -3.80
CA ASP A 425 1.23 1.31 -3.38
C ASP A 425 2.35 1.18 -4.42
N ALA A 426 2.89 2.33 -4.79
CA ALA A 426 4.14 2.41 -5.51
C ALA A 426 5.09 3.36 -4.79
N GLY A 427 5.82 2.82 -3.82
CA GLY A 427 6.98 3.50 -3.23
C GLY A 427 7.96 3.88 -4.33
N SER A 428 8.22 5.18 -4.45
CA SER A 428 8.91 5.73 -5.61
C SER A 428 10.00 6.73 -5.23
N TRP A 429 11.12 6.66 -5.95
CA TRP A 429 12.24 7.58 -5.84
C TRP A 429 11.80 9.01 -6.16
N THR A 430 12.05 9.90 -5.22
CA THR A 430 11.60 11.29 -5.21
C THR A 430 12.75 12.19 -4.76
N PHE A 431 12.97 13.27 -5.52
CA PHE A 431 14.10 14.18 -5.28
C PHE A 431 13.62 15.60 -5.06
N MET A 432 14.24 16.29 -4.11
CA MET A 432 13.88 17.66 -3.78
C MET A 432 14.68 18.65 -4.64
N ASN A 433 13.99 19.66 -5.18
CA ASN A 433 14.57 20.74 -5.98
C ASN A 433 15.63 21.57 -5.23
N HIS A 434 15.55 21.58 -3.90
CA HIS A 434 16.46 22.34 -3.04
C HIS A 434 17.56 21.48 -2.39
N ALA A 435 17.63 20.19 -2.71
CA ALA A 435 18.79 19.36 -2.40
C ALA A 435 20.02 19.85 -3.17
N ASP A 436 21.21 19.60 -2.63
CA ASP A 436 22.46 19.90 -3.33
C ASP A 436 22.51 19.12 -4.66
N GLU A 437 22.87 19.79 -5.75
CA GLU A 437 22.80 19.23 -7.10
C GLU A 437 23.72 18.02 -7.28
N GLU A 438 24.95 18.09 -6.78
CA GLU A 438 25.90 16.98 -6.92
C GLU A 438 25.47 15.78 -6.05
N LYS A 439 24.96 16.03 -4.85
CA LYS A 439 24.45 14.96 -3.99
C LYS A 439 23.16 14.32 -4.53
N ARG A 440 22.25 15.13 -5.09
CA ARG A 440 21.04 14.63 -5.74
C ARG A 440 21.39 13.76 -6.94
N ASP A 441 22.36 14.16 -7.76
CA ASP A 441 22.81 13.36 -8.90
C ASP A 441 23.48 12.04 -8.45
N ALA A 442 24.24 12.07 -7.36
CA ALA A 442 24.82 10.86 -6.78
C ALA A 442 23.74 9.93 -6.17
N ALA A 443 22.71 10.49 -5.52
CA ALA A 443 21.55 9.74 -5.05
C ALA A 443 20.72 9.17 -6.22
N TRP A 444 20.63 9.90 -7.34
CA TRP A 444 20.00 9.43 -8.57
C TRP A 444 20.74 8.22 -9.18
N LEU A 445 22.08 8.18 -9.10
CA LEU A 445 22.82 6.97 -9.50
C LEU A 445 22.46 5.77 -8.62
N TYR A 446 22.29 5.96 -7.31
CA TYR A 446 21.86 4.88 -6.43
C TYR A 446 20.42 4.44 -6.70
N ALA A 447 19.49 5.37 -6.95
CA ALA A 447 18.11 5.05 -7.32
C ALA A 447 18.04 4.19 -8.60
N GLN A 448 18.85 4.53 -9.60
CA GLN A 448 18.98 3.73 -10.82
C GLN A 448 19.60 2.36 -10.54
N PHE A 449 20.57 2.26 -9.63
CA PHE A 449 21.17 0.99 -9.24
C PHE A 449 20.17 0.08 -8.52
N ALA A 450 19.45 0.61 -7.54
CA ALA A 450 18.45 -0.11 -6.74
C ALA A 450 17.26 -0.62 -7.57
N THR A 451 17.00 0.02 -8.71
CA THR A 451 15.97 -0.36 -9.69
C THR A 451 16.56 -0.93 -10.98
N SER A 452 17.85 -1.28 -11.02
CA SER A 452 18.50 -1.75 -12.24
C SER A 452 18.13 -3.20 -12.56
N LYS A 453 18.18 -3.59 -13.85
CA LYS A 453 17.87 -4.98 -14.26
C LYS A 453 18.84 -6.00 -13.67
N THR A 454 20.05 -5.59 -13.31
CA THR A 454 21.01 -6.42 -12.58
C THR A 454 20.44 -6.90 -11.24
N VAL A 455 19.84 -6.00 -10.44
CA VAL A 455 19.48 -6.30 -9.05
C VAL A 455 17.99 -6.55 -8.82
N ASP A 456 17.11 -6.07 -9.72
CA ASP A 456 15.66 -6.03 -9.48
C ASP A 456 15.05 -7.41 -9.26
N LEU A 457 15.47 -8.45 -10.00
CA LEU A 457 14.96 -9.81 -9.77
C LEU A 457 15.35 -10.35 -8.39
N ALA A 458 16.61 -10.24 -8.00
CA ALA A 458 17.07 -10.66 -6.67
C ALA A 458 16.34 -9.89 -5.56
N LYS A 459 16.15 -8.57 -5.73
CA LYS A 459 15.38 -7.71 -4.83
C LYS A 459 13.92 -8.18 -4.73
N SER A 460 13.23 -8.40 -5.85
CA SER A 460 11.84 -8.87 -5.87
C SER A 460 11.65 -10.25 -5.25
N ILE A 461 12.63 -11.15 -5.36
CA ILE A 461 12.59 -12.46 -4.68
C ILE A 461 12.60 -12.30 -3.15
N GLN A 462 13.35 -11.32 -2.62
CA GLN A 462 13.41 -11.06 -1.18
C GLN A 462 12.18 -10.30 -0.68
N GLY A 463 11.78 -9.26 -1.42
CA GLY A 463 10.73 -8.33 -1.00
C GLY A 463 9.30 -8.75 -1.36
N LEU A 464 9.14 -9.56 -2.42
CA LEU A 464 7.85 -9.86 -3.06
C LEU A 464 7.08 -8.61 -3.51
N THR A 465 7.82 -7.55 -3.83
CA THR A 465 7.34 -6.32 -4.46
C THR A 465 7.99 -6.17 -5.84
N PHE A 466 7.29 -5.53 -6.78
CA PHE A 466 7.72 -5.49 -8.18
C PHE A 466 7.79 -4.07 -8.69
N ALA A 467 8.87 -3.75 -9.41
CA ALA A 467 9.01 -2.48 -10.13
C ALA A 467 9.00 -2.64 -11.65
N ARG A 468 9.36 -3.83 -12.17
CA ARG A 468 9.57 -4.06 -13.60
C ARG A 468 8.75 -5.20 -14.21
N ASP A 469 8.34 -5.01 -15.45
CA ASP A 469 7.62 -6.00 -16.24
C ASP A 469 8.53 -7.19 -16.64
N THR A 470 9.80 -6.92 -16.98
CA THR A 470 10.79 -7.97 -17.25
C THR A 470 11.05 -8.89 -16.05
N THR A 471 11.05 -8.34 -14.84
CA THR A 471 11.24 -9.10 -13.59
C THR A 471 10.06 -10.01 -13.29
N ILE A 472 8.84 -9.46 -13.29
CA ILE A 472 7.64 -10.27 -13.03
C ILE A 472 7.46 -11.38 -14.10
N ASN A 473 7.87 -11.14 -15.34
CA ASN A 473 7.81 -12.11 -16.45
C ASN A 473 9.03 -13.04 -16.55
N SER A 474 9.94 -13.03 -15.57
CA SER A 474 11.13 -13.88 -15.57
C SER A 474 10.80 -15.39 -15.50
N ASP A 475 11.75 -16.22 -15.96
CA ASP A 475 11.68 -17.67 -15.82
C ASP A 475 11.57 -18.08 -14.34
N TRP A 476 12.30 -17.39 -13.45
CA TRP A 476 12.26 -17.66 -12.01
C TRP A 476 10.86 -17.52 -11.44
N PHE A 477 10.17 -16.39 -11.67
CA PHE A 477 8.80 -16.23 -11.18
C PHE A 477 7.82 -17.16 -11.89
N THR A 478 8.10 -17.58 -13.12
CA THR A 478 7.29 -18.60 -13.80
C THR A 478 7.40 -19.97 -13.15
N GLU A 479 8.62 -20.38 -12.78
CA GLU A 479 8.88 -21.68 -12.15
C GLU A 479 8.37 -21.75 -10.70
N ASN A 480 8.32 -20.62 -10.00
CA ASN A 480 7.94 -20.53 -8.58
C ASN A 480 6.55 -19.91 -8.34
N ALA A 481 5.78 -19.55 -9.38
CA ALA A 481 4.49 -18.86 -9.25
C ALA A 481 3.50 -19.54 -8.29
N GLY A 482 3.48 -20.87 -8.29
CA GLY A 482 2.59 -21.69 -7.45
C GLY A 482 2.73 -21.45 -5.95
N ASP A 483 3.89 -20.97 -5.50
CA ASP A 483 4.19 -20.70 -4.10
C ASP A 483 3.58 -19.38 -3.60
N TYR A 484 3.13 -18.52 -4.52
CA TYR A 484 2.68 -17.16 -4.22
C TYR A 484 1.17 -16.95 -4.35
N GLY A 485 0.41 -18.03 -4.49
CA GLY A 485 -1.04 -18.03 -4.36
C GLY A 485 -1.78 -17.04 -5.25
N GLY A 486 -1.31 -16.77 -6.47
CA GLY A 486 -1.96 -15.84 -7.42
C GLY A 486 -1.31 -14.45 -7.52
N LEU A 487 -0.31 -14.13 -6.67
CA LEU A 487 0.38 -12.84 -6.70
C LEU A 487 1.06 -12.58 -8.06
N VAL A 488 1.75 -13.58 -8.59
CA VAL A 488 2.49 -13.45 -9.86
C VAL A 488 1.51 -13.29 -11.01
N GLU A 489 0.43 -14.06 -11.01
CA GLU A 489 -0.64 -14.01 -12.01
C GLU A 489 -1.35 -12.66 -11.99
N PHE A 490 -1.63 -12.09 -10.81
CA PHE A 490 -2.19 -10.76 -10.67
C PHE A 490 -1.30 -9.70 -11.34
N TYR A 491 0.00 -9.68 -11.01
CA TYR A 491 0.91 -8.69 -11.58
C TYR A 491 1.17 -8.90 -13.07
N ARG A 492 0.94 -10.09 -13.62
CA ARG A 492 0.98 -10.34 -15.08
C ARG A 492 -0.34 -10.04 -15.79
N SER A 493 -1.43 -9.94 -15.04
CA SER A 493 -2.77 -9.68 -15.57
C SER A 493 -2.88 -8.23 -16.08
N PRO A 494 -3.65 -7.99 -17.16
CA PRO A 494 -4.04 -6.64 -17.54
C PRO A 494 -4.85 -5.94 -16.44
N ASP A 495 -5.52 -6.69 -15.55
CA ASP A 495 -6.37 -6.13 -14.50
C ASP A 495 -5.60 -5.37 -13.42
N ARG A 496 -4.27 -5.53 -13.33
CA ARG A 496 -3.44 -4.87 -12.32
C ARG A 496 -3.62 -3.35 -12.28
N VAL A 497 -4.01 -2.74 -13.40
CA VAL A 497 -4.26 -1.29 -13.54
C VAL A 497 -5.58 -0.81 -12.94
N ASN A 498 -6.46 -1.75 -12.54
CA ASN A 498 -7.67 -1.43 -11.78
C ASN A 498 -7.38 -1.18 -10.29
N TRP A 499 -6.13 -1.45 -9.86
CA TRP A 499 -5.58 -1.05 -8.58
C TRP A 499 -4.65 0.14 -8.80
N THR A 500 -4.92 1.24 -8.12
CA THR A 500 -4.16 2.48 -8.27
C THR A 500 -3.78 3.05 -6.91
N PRO A 501 -2.80 3.94 -6.82
CA PRO A 501 -2.63 4.80 -5.66
C PRO A 501 -3.62 5.97 -5.74
N THR A 502 -3.50 6.91 -4.82
CA THR A 502 -4.24 8.17 -4.80
C THR A 502 -3.98 8.97 -6.08
N GLY A 503 -5.06 9.45 -6.69
CA GLY A 503 -4.98 10.26 -7.91
C GLY A 503 -4.51 11.71 -7.70
N THR A 504 -4.44 12.45 -8.82
CA THR A 504 -3.97 13.84 -8.84
C THR A 504 -4.88 14.87 -8.19
N ASN A 505 -6.07 14.47 -7.76
CA ASN A 505 -7.11 15.36 -7.22
C ASN A 505 -6.78 15.84 -5.80
N VAL A 506 -6.05 15.04 -5.01
CA VAL A 506 -5.65 15.40 -3.64
C VAL A 506 -4.56 16.49 -3.66
N PRO A 507 -4.82 17.71 -3.16
CA PRO A 507 -3.84 18.81 -3.24
C PRO A 507 -2.72 18.74 -2.20
N ASP A 508 -2.96 18.09 -1.06
CA ASP A 508 -2.05 18.04 0.08
C ASP A 508 -2.29 16.73 0.85
N TYR A 509 -1.78 15.63 0.29
CA TYR A 509 -1.93 14.29 0.87
C TYR A 509 -1.51 14.22 2.35
N PRO A 510 -0.33 14.72 2.78
CA PRO A 510 0.10 14.62 4.17
C PRO A 510 -0.85 15.30 5.16
N SER A 511 -1.39 16.47 4.81
CA SER A 511 -2.33 17.17 5.69
C SER A 511 -3.71 16.49 5.71
N MET A 512 -4.16 15.92 4.59
CA MET A 512 -5.51 15.37 4.45
C MET A 512 -5.62 13.92 4.95
N SER A 513 -4.58 13.10 4.78
CA SER A 513 -4.55 11.71 5.25
C SER A 513 -4.77 11.60 6.76
N ALA A 514 -4.21 12.55 7.53
CA ALA A 514 -4.34 12.60 8.98
C ALA A 514 -5.79 12.80 9.48
N GLU A 515 -6.69 13.34 8.66
CA GLU A 515 -8.08 13.60 9.07
C GLU A 515 -8.94 12.32 9.05
N TRP A 516 -8.60 11.34 8.20
CA TRP A 516 -9.37 10.11 8.02
C TRP A 516 -9.45 9.27 9.29
N TRP A 517 -8.30 8.91 9.87
CA TRP A 517 -8.27 8.07 11.07
C TRP A 517 -8.82 8.80 12.30
N GLN A 518 -8.74 10.14 12.34
CA GLN A 518 -9.32 10.94 13.42
C GLN A 518 -10.85 10.91 13.39
N ALA A 519 -11.44 11.08 12.21
CA ALA A 519 -12.88 11.04 11.99
C ALA A 519 -13.42 9.61 12.16
N ILE A 520 -12.94 8.66 11.34
CA ILE A 520 -13.48 7.30 11.28
C ILE A 520 -13.13 6.51 12.53
N GLY A 521 -11.97 6.74 13.16
CA GLY A 521 -11.62 6.12 14.44
C GLY A 521 -12.63 6.43 15.55
N SER A 522 -13.41 7.51 15.45
CA SER A 522 -14.47 7.83 16.39
C SER A 522 -15.76 7.04 16.10
N ALA A 523 -16.05 6.71 14.84
CA ALA A 523 -17.12 5.78 14.47
C ALA A 523 -16.75 4.33 14.84
N ALA A 524 -15.49 3.92 14.61
CA ALA A 524 -14.97 2.62 15.03
C ALA A 524 -15.06 2.42 16.55
N ALA A 525 -14.84 3.46 17.34
CA ALA A 525 -15.03 3.43 18.79
C ALA A 525 -16.51 3.46 19.24
N GLY A 526 -17.46 3.57 18.31
CA GLY A 526 -18.90 3.67 18.60
C GLY A 526 -19.31 5.01 19.23
N GLU A 527 -18.50 6.06 19.09
CA GLU A 527 -18.76 7.38 19.68
C GLU A 527 -19.72 8.21 18.82
N ILE A 528 -19.67 8.02 17.50
CA ILE A 528 -20.48 8.70 16.49
C ILE A 528 -20.91 7.70 15.39
N THR A 529 -21.91 8.08 14.60
CA THR A 529 -22.34 7.31 13.42
C THR A 529 -21.35 7.44 12.25
N ALA A 530 -21.45 6.54 11.27
CA ALA A 530 -20.69 6.62 10.02
C ALA A 530 -20.93 7.95 9.29
N GLN A 531 -22.19 8.38 9.15
CA GLN A 531 -22.53 9.68 8.55
C GLN A 531 -21.87 10.85 9.30
N GLU A 532 -21.95 10.88 10.63
CA GLU A 532 -21.34 11.94 11.43
C GLU A 532 -19.81 11.98 11.31
N ALA A 533 -19.16 10.82 11.11
CA ALA A 533 -17.72 10.74 10.86
C ALA A 533 -17.37 11.29 9.48
N MET A 534 -18.10 10.88 8.43
CA MET A 534 -17.83 11.36 7.07
C MET A 534 -18.15 12.86 6.91
N ASP A 535 -19.20 13.37 7.56
CA ASP A 535 -19.49 14.81 7.60
C ASP A 535 -18.34 15.61 8.24
N GLN A 536 -17.75 15.09 9.32
CA GLN A 536 -16.59 15.71 9.97
C GLN A 536 -15.36 15.69 9.05
N LEU A 537 -15.09 14.56 8.41
CA LEU A 537 -13.97 14.41 7.48
C LEU A 537 -14.10 15.38 6.30
N ALA A 538 -15.26 15.41 5.64
CA ALA A 538 -15.51 16.31 4.51
C ALA A 538 -15.34 17.78 4.90
N THR A 539 -15.83 18.17 6.09
CA THR A 539 -15.63 19.52 6.64
C THR A 539 -14.15 19.83 6.83
N LYS A 540 -13.37 18.89 7.40
CA LYS A 540 -11.93 19.09 7.66
C LYS A 540 -11.12 19.20 6.38
N GLN A 541 -11.44 18.38 5.38
CA GLN A 541 -10.83 18.45 4.06
C GLN A 541 -11.14 19.78 3.35
N ASP A 542 -12.39 20.25 3.39
CA ASP A 542 -12.75 21.58 2.88
C ASP A 542 -12.01 22.72 3.63
N GLU A 543 -11.85 22.60 4.96
CA GLU A 543 -11.07 23.58 5.75
C GLU A 543 -9.58 23.59 5.38
N ILE A 544 -8.99 22.45 5.00
CA ILE A 544 -7.62 22.37 4.47
C ILE A 544 -7.56 23.09 3.13
N MET A 545 -8.46 22.75 2.21
CA MET A 545 -8.55 23.36 0.89
C MET A 545 -8.75 24.89 0.95
N GLU A 546 -9.58 25.40 1.87
CA GLU A 546 -9.76 26.85 2.05
C GLU A 546 -8.44 27.54 2.47
N ARG A 547 -7.63 26.88 3.30
CA ARG A 547 -6.31 27.42 3.68
C ARG A 547 -5.36 27.45 2.49
N LEU A 548 -5.34 26.41 1.68
CA LEU A 548 -4.50 26.30 0.49
C LEU A 548 -4.87 27.36 -0.56
N GLU A 549 -6.17 27.52 -0.86
CA GLU A 549 -6.68 28.56 -1.76
C GLU A 549 -6.27 29.95 -1.29
N ARG A 550 -6.45 30.25 0.00
CA ARG A 550 -6.07 31.55 0.58
C ARG A 550 -4.57 31.80 0.56
N ALA A 551 -3.76 30.76 0.71
CA ALA A 551 -2.31 30.86 0.62
C ALA A 551 -1.83 31.13 -0.82
N GLY A 552 -2.69 30.92 -1.83
CA GLY A 552 -2.34 31.10 -3.23
C GLY A 552 -1.26 30.12 -3.67
N VAL A 553 -1.28 28.91 -3.10
CA VAL A 553 -0.33 27.87 -3.51
C VAL A 553 -0.75 27.42 -4.91
N HIS A 554 0.14 27.65 -5.89
CA HIS A 554 -0.01 27.30 -7.31
C HIS A 554 -0.97 28.18 -8.12
N ASP A 555 -0.45 28.89 -9.12
CA ASP A 555 -1.23 29.88 -9.88
C ASP A 555 -2.25 29.24 -10.87
N GLU A 556 -1.94 28.06 -11.43
CA GLU A 556 -2.77 27.43 -12.48
C GLU A 556 -3.71 26.34 -11.94
N CYS A 557 -3.14 25.28 -11.34
CA CYS A 557 -3.87 24.12 -10.78
C CYS A 557 -4.06 24.17 -9.24
N GLY A 558 -3.92 25.35 -8.63
CA GLY A 558 -4.19 25.55 -7.20
C GLY A 558 -5.66 25.34 -6.83
N VAL A 559 -5.94 25.16 -5.55
CA VAL A 559 -7.29 24.97 -5.01
C VAL A 559 -8.18 26.18 -5.30
N LYS A 560 -9.42 25.94 -5.73
CA LYS A 560 -10.44 26.96 -6.05
C LYS A 560 -11.81 26.49 -5.55
N LEU A 561 -12.13 26.70 -4.27
CA LEU A 561 -13.33 26.09 -3.68
C LEU A 561 -14.63 26.61 -4.32
N ASN A 562 -15.53 25.68 -4.60
CA ASN A 562 -16.91 25.98 -4.97
C ASN A 562 -17.67 26.57 -3.79
N GLU A 563 -18.51 27.59 -4.03
CA GLU A 563 -19.45 28.06 -3.01
C GLU A 563 -20.43 26.95 -2.62
N PRO A 564 -20.74 26.76 -1.32
CA PRO A 564 -21.65 25.72 -0.87
C PRO A 564 -23.05 25.85 -1.50
N ARG A 565 -23.63 24.70 -1.84
CA ARG A 565 -25.00 24.54 -2.34
C ARG A 565 -25.73 23.48 -1.53
N ASP A 566 -27.05 23.45 -1.70
CA ASP A 566 -27.87 22.36 -1.16
C ASP A 566 -27.38 21.01 -1.70
N ALA A 567 -27.21 20.01 -0.82
CA ALA A 567 -26.70 18.70 -1.22
C ALA A 567 -27.52 18.05 -2.35
N GLN A 568 -28.84 18.25 -2.38
CA GLN A 568 -29.70 17.69 -3.41
C GLN A 568 -29.35 18.22 -4.81
N TYR A 569 -28.85 19.46 -4.90
CA TYR A 569 -28.41 20.02 -6.19
C TYR A 569 -27.32 19.15 -6.84
N TRP A 570 -26.38 18.65 -6.04
CA TRP A 570 -25.26 17.84 -6.51
C TRP A 570 -25.67 16.38 -6.73
N LEU A 571 -26.45 15.80 -5.83
CA LEU A 571 -27.00 14.44 -5.98
C LEU A 571 -27.92 14.28 -7.20
N ASP A 572 -28.51 15.37 -7.69
CA ASP A 572 -29.32 15.41 -8.91
C ASP A 572 -28.48 15.57 -10.20
N GLN A 573 -27.17 15.81 -10.11
CA GLN A 573 -26.28 15.89 -11.28
C GLN A 573 -25.87 14.50 -11.78
N PRO A 574 -25.45 14.36 -13.05
CA PRO A 574 -24.80 13.14 -13.51
C PRO A 574 -23.41 12.95 -12.87
N GLY A 575 -23.04 11.70 -12.59
CA GLY A 575 -21.78 11.34 -11.93
C GLY A 575 -21.86 11.49 -10.41
N ALA A 576 -20.72 11.32 -9.74
CA ALA A 576 -20.61 11.51 -8.31
C ALA A 576 -20.83 13.00 -7.92
N PRO A 577 -21.43 13.29 -6.74
CA PRO A 577 -21.88 12.31 -5.74
C PRO A 577 -23.18 11.60 -6.12
N TYR A 578 -23.25 10.30 -5.85
CA TYR A 578 -24.43 9.49 -6.16
C TYR A 578 -25.49 9.50 -5.04
N PRO A 579 -26.80 9.55 -5.37
CA PRO A 579 -27.86 9.43 -4.38
C PRO A 579 -27.93 8.03 -3.78
N ALA A 580 -28.49 7.94 -2.57
CA ALA A 580 -28.63 6.67 -1.87
C ALA A 580 -29.44 5.65 -2.69
N LEU A 581 -28.94 4.41 -2.76
CA LEU A 581 -29.63 3.32 -3.44
C LEU A 581 -30.85 2.86 -2.63
N ALA A 582 -31.87 2.37 -3.34
CA ALA A 582 -33.03 1.76 -2.69
C ALA A 582 -32.71 0.36 -2.12
N ASP A 583 -31.65 -0.28 -2.63
CA ASP A 583 -31.15 -1.59 -2.23
C ASP A 583 -29.62 -1.59 -2.32
N GLU A 584 -28.97 -1.70 -1.16
CA GLU A 584 -27.50 -1.77 -1.01
C GLU A 584 -27.02 -3.20 -0.69
N LYS A 585 -27.93 -4.18 -0.63
CA LYS A 585 -27.57 -5.60 -0.52
C LYS A 585 -27.37 -6.20 -1.90
N GLY A 586 -28.24 -5.93 -2.87
CA GLY A 586 -28.15 -6.50 -4.21
C GLY A 586 -28.29 -8.03 -4.25
N THR A 587 -27.87 -8.65 -5.35
CA THR A 587 -27.86 -10.11 -5.53
C THR A 587 -26.44 -10.65 -5.35
N PRO A 588 -26.22 -11.67 -4.49
CA PRO A 588 -24.89 -12.24 -4.31
C PRO A 588 -24.41 -12.95 -5.57
N GLU A 589 -23.13 -12.78 -5.86
CA GLU A 589 -22.45 -13.38 -7.02
C GLU A 589 -21.05 -13.87 -6.64
N THR A 590 -20.71 -15.06 -7.11
CA THR A 590 -19.42 -15.71 -6.92
C THR A 590 -18.94 -16.34 -8.22
N VAL A 591 -17.62 -16.44 -8.39
CA VAL A 591 -16.99 -17.13 -9.52
C VAL A 591 -16.01 -18.22 -9.05
N PRO A 592 -15.84 -19.32 -9.80
CA PRO A 592 -14.81 -20.31 -9.49
C PRO A 592 -13.41 -19.72 -9.65
N TYR A 593 -12.54 -19.94 -8.66
CA TYR A 593 -11.17 -19.42 -8.68
C TYR A 593 -10.35 -19.89 -9.89
N ASP A 594 -10.41 -21.18 -10.21
CA ASP A 594 -9.63 -21.77 -11.29
C ASP A 594 -10.02 -21.21 -12.67
N GLU A 595 -11.28 -20.77 -12.83
CA GLU A 595 -11.74 -20.09 -14.06
C GLU A 595 -11.20 -18.65 -14.13
N LEU A 596 -11.18 -17.95 -12.99
CA LEU A 596 -10.66 -16.58 -12.88
C LEU A 596 -9.16 -16.52 -13.23
N VAL A 597 -8.36 -17.39 -12.59
CA VAL A 597 -6.92 -17.43 -12.82
C VAL A 597 -6.56 -17.90 -14.22
N ALA A 598 -7.33 -18.82 -14.80
CA ALA A 598 -7.17 -19.18 -16.20
C ALA A 598 -7.37 -17.96 -17.13
N GLY A 599 -8.30 -17.06 -16.81
CA GLY A 599 -8.47 -15.78 -17.49
C GLY A 599 -7.21 -14.93 -17.45
N TRP A 600 -6.61 -14.75 -16.27
CA TRP A 600 -5.34 -14.02 -16.11
C TRP A 600 -4.19 -14.64 -16.90
N PHE A 601 -4.08 -15.97 -16.93
CA PHE A 601 -3.07 -16.67 -17.75
C PHE A 601 -3.26 -16.45 -19.26
N GLU A 602 -4.51 -16.30 -19.70
CA GLU A 602 -4.85 -16.03 -21.10
C GLU A 602 -4.79 -14.55 -21.46
N GLY A 603 -4.51 -13.68 -20.48
CA GLY A 603 -4.48 -12.22 -20.64
C GLY A 603 -5.87 -11.61 -20.80
N ASN A 604 -6.92 -12.28 -20.33
CA ASN A 604 -8.29 -11.79 -20.33
C ASN A 604 -8.57 -11.06 -19.01
N SER A 605 -9.33 -9.96 -19.07
CA SER A 605 -9.84 -9.30 -17.86
C SER A 605 -10.90 -10.16 -17.19
N TYR A 606 -10.95 -10.18 -15.85
CA TYR A 606 -12.06 -10.81 -15.14
C TYR A 606 -13.37 -9.99 -15.22
N LEU A 607 -13.29 -8.74 -15.69
CA LEU A 607 -14.43 -7.86 -15.89
C LEU A 607 -15.13 -8.08 -17.25
N ASP A 608 -14.49 -8.80 -18.18
CA ASP A 608 -15.02 -9.17 -19.50
C ASP A 608 -15.84 -10.48 -19.45
#